data_AF-A0A7C5V2I0-F1
#
_entry.id   AF-A0A7C5V2I0-F1
#
_cell.length_a   1.000
_cell.length_b   1.000
_cell.length_c   1.000
_cell.angle_alpha   90.00
_cell.angle_beta   90.00
_cell.angle_gamma   90.00
#
_symmetry.space_group_name_H-M   'P 1'
#
loop_
_entity.id
_entity.type
_entity.pdbx_description
1 polymer ?
#
loop_
_entity_poly.entity_id
_entity_poly.type
_entity_poly.pdbx_seq_one_letter_code
_entity_poly.pdbx_strand_id
1 'polypeptide(L)' 'MECINCGNCKMGNTTYFCFKENGFVVDVSKQKVVEKVRSGWKKGDPEYEKQRRRSRKEVEV' A
#
# COMPACT_ATOMS: atom_id res chain seq x y z
N MET A 1 29.22 -14.78 2.06
CA MET A 1 29.40 -15.53 0.79
C MET A 1 29.65 -14.53 -0.33
N GLU A 2 30.33 -14.91 -1.40
CA GLU A 2 30.53 -14.03 -2.55
C GLU A 2 29.31 -14.01 -3.47
N CYS A 3 29.25 -13.02 -4.37
CA CYS A 3 28.20 -12.95 -5.38
C CYS A 3 28.43 -14.05 -6.43
N ILE A 4 27.50 -15.00 -6.53
CA ILE A 4 27.56 -16.09 -7.52
C ILE A 4 26.95 -15.72 -8.88
N ASN A 5 26.62 -14.43 -9.11
CA ASN A 5 26.03 -13.94 -10.36
C ASN A 5 24.74 -14.67 -10.82
N CYS A 6 23.91 -15.11 -9.87
CA CYS A 6 22.63 -15.81 -10.14
C CYS A 6 21.59 -14.99 -10.94
N GLY A 7 21.78 -13.67 -11.11
CA GLY A 7 20.92 -12.83 -11.95
C GLY A 7 19.59 -12.39 -11.32
N ASN A 8 19.23 -12.87 -10.13
CA ASN A 8 17.96 -12.56 -9.45
C ASN A 8 17.68 -11.05 -9.31
N CYS A 9 18.71 -10.24 -9.04
CA CYS A 9 18.58 -8.78 -8.94
C CYS A 9 18.19 -8.09 -10.26
N LYS A 10 18.39 -8.74 -11.41
CA LYS A 10 18.12 -8.22 -12.76
C LYS A 10 16.77 -8.67 -13.33
N MET A 11 16.05 -9.58 -12.68
CA MET A 11 14.78 -10.12 -13.15
C MET A 11 13.58 -9.15 -13.05
N GLY A 12 13.78 -7.94 -12.52
CA GLY A 12 12.72 -6.94 -12.39
C GLY A 12 11.77 -7.15 -11.21
N ASN A 13 11.94 -8.22 -10.43
CA ASN A 13 11.13 -8.46 -9.22
C ASN A 13 11.46 -7.46 -8.11
N THR A 14 10.43 -7.01 -7.38
CA THR A 14 10.58 -6.13 -6.21
C THR A 14 11.21 -6.85 -5.03
N THR A 15 10.97 -8.17 -4.90
CA THR A 15 11.56 -9.00 -3.85
C THR A 15 12.23 -10.20 -4.50
N TYR A 16 13.47 -10.50 -4.12
CA TYR A 16 14.22 -11.63 -4.67
C TYR A 16 15.16 -12.24 -3.62
N PHE A 17 15.49 -13.51 -3.78
CA PHE A 17 16.44 -14.18 -2.90
C PHE A 17 17.88 -13.91 -3.35
N CYS A 18 18.75 -13.51 -2.41
CA CYS A 18 20.17 -13.25 -2.64
C CYS A 18 21.02 -14.22 -1.80
N PHE A 19 21.80 -15.07 -2.47
CA PHE A 19 22.71 -16.02 -1.82
C PHE A 19 23.83 -15.33 -1.04
N LYS A 20 24.31 -14.16 -1.52
CA LYS A 20 25.31 -13.35 -0.83
C LYS A 20 24.81 -12.89 0.54
N GLU A 21 23.57 -12.41 0.57
CA GLU A 21 22.87 -11.92 1.78
C GLU A 21 22.18 -13.05 2.55
N ASN A 22 22.18 -14.27 1.99
CA ASN A 22 21.50 -15.45 2.51
C ASN A 22 20.04 -15.18 2.92
N GLY A 23 19.30 -14.44 2.09
CA GLY A 23 17.96 -13.98 2.44
C GLY A 23 17.21 -13.30 1.31
N PHE A 24 15.97 -12.90 1.60
CA PHE A 24 15.17 -12.09 0.68
C PHE A 24 15.56 -10.62 0.78
N VAL A 25 15.88 -10.04 -0.37
CA VAL A 25 16.17 -8.62 -0.53
C VAL A 25 14.97 -7.96 -1.18
N VAL A 26 14.55 -6.82 -0.62
CA VAL A 26 13.50 -5.95 -1.19
C VAL A 26 14.19 -4.79 -1.89
N ASP A 27 13.94 -4.65 -3.18
CA ASP A 27 14.44 -3.56 -4.01
C ASP A 27 13.54 -2.34 -3.86
N VAL A 28 13.98 -1.39 -3.02
CA VAL A 28 13.27 -0.15 -2.73
C VAL A 28 13.09 0.70 -4.00
N SER A 29 14.01 0.62 -4.97
CA SER A 29 13.89 1.37 -6.23
C SER A 29 12.71 0.91 -7.09
N LYS A 30 12.29 -0.34 -6.91
CA LYS A 30 11.14 -0.95 -7.61
C LYS A 30 9.85 -0.93 -6.79
N GLN A 31 9.89 -0.47 -5.53
CA GLN A 31 8.68 -0.32 -4.73
C GLN A 31 7.90 0.92 -5.21
N LYS A 32 6.82 0.69 -5.96
CA LYS A 32 5.80 1.73 -6.11
C LYS A 32 5.06 1.89 -4.79
N VAL A 33 5.21 3.06 -4.16
CA VAL A 33 4.35 3.44 -3.04
C VAL A 33 2.94 3.58 -3.58
N VAL A 34 2.11 2.56 -3.37
CA VAL A 34 0.68 2.63 -3.69
C VAL A 34 0.01 3.30 -2.50
N GLU A 35 -0.30 4.59 -2.65
CA GLU A 35 -1.13 5.29 -1.67
C GLU A 35 -2.49 4.60 -1.62
N LYS A 36 -2.85 4.07 -0.44
CA LYS A 36 -4.15 3.43 -0.25
C LYS A 36 -5.21 4.53 -0.24
N VAL A 37 -5.74 4.86 -1.41
CA VAL A 37 -6.95 5.68 -1.53
C VAL A 37 -8.11 4.87 -0.96
N ARG A 38 -8.43 5.08 0.32
CA ARG A 38 -9.65 4.54 0.92
C ARG A 38 -10.82 5.35 0.39
N SER A 39 -11.47 4.89 -0.67
CA SER A 39 -12.79 5.36 -1.09
C SER A 39 -13.84 4.78 -0.14
N GLY A 40 -14.76 5.62 0.36
CA GLY A 40 -15.85 5.18 1.22
C GLY A 40 -16.33 6.22 2.23
N TRP A 41 -17.42 5.86 2.91
CA TRP A 41 -18.11 6.62 3.94
C TRP A 41 -17.24 6.77 5.19
N LYS A 42 -16.49 7.89 5.30
CA LYS A 42 -15.61 8.18 6.43
C LYS A 42 -16.24 9.19 7.38
N LYS A 43 -16.21 8.90 8.68
CA LYS A 43 -16.56 9.85 9.73
C LYS A 43 -15.70 11.12 9.62
N GLY A 44 -16.35 12.27 9.53
CA GLY A 44 -15.70 13.57 9.24
C GLY A 44 -15.74 14.02 7.78
N ASP A 45 -16.07 13.13 6.82
CA ASP A 45 -16.37 13.58 5.45
C ASP A 45 -17.71 14.36 5.44
N PRO A 46 -17.80 15.51 4.75
CA PRO A 46 -19.01 16.32 4.75
C PRO A 46 -20.26 15.56 4.26
N GLU A 47 -20.11 14.71 3.24
CA GLU A 47 -21.23 13.95 2.69
C GLU A 47 -21.61 12.79 3.61
N TYR A 48 -20.61 12.17 4.26
CA TYR A 48 -20.82 11.22 5.36
C TYR A 48 -21.66 11.83 6.49
N GLU A 49 -21.26 13.00 6.99
CA GLU A 49 -21.92 13.65 8.12
C GLU A 49 -23.32 14.14 7.76
N LYS A 50 -23.54 14.65 6.54
CA LYS A 50 -24.88 15.02 6.06
C LYS A 50 -25.83 13.82 6.07
N GLN A 51 -25.40 12.68 5.52
CA GLN A 51 -26.24 11.48 5.52
C GLN A 51 -26.46 10.96 6.95
N ARG A 52 -25.42 10.93 7.79
CA ARG A 52 -25.53 10.50 9.19
C ARG A 52 -26.58 11.33 9.93
N ARG A 53 -26.54 12.66 9.77
CA ARG A 53 -27.51 13.59 10.38
C ARG A 53 -28.92 13.38 9.83
N ARG A 54 -29.07 13.19 8.51
CA ARG A 54 -30.35 12.84 7.87
C ARG A 54 -30.93 11.53 8.40
N SER A 55 -30.14 10.46 8.45
CA SER A 55 -30.58 9.15 8.96
C SER A 55 -30.96 9.18 10.44
N ARG A 56 -30.30 10.03 11.24
CA ARG A 56 -30.62 10.21 12.66
C ARG A 56 -31.70 11.25 12.93
N LYS A 57 -32.24 11.91 11.90
CA LYS A 57 -33.18 13.03 12.04
C LYS A 57 -32.67 14.13 12.98
N GLU A 58 -31.36 14.36 13.02
CA GLU A 58 -30.73 15.43 13.80
C GLU A 58 -30.98 16.82 13.18
N VAL A 59 -31.49 16.86 11.95
CA VAL A 59 -31.88 18.08 11.22
C VAL A 59 -33.32 17.86 10.74
N GLU A 60 -34.25 18.69 11.18
CA GLU A 60 -35.58 18.78 10.58
C GLU A 60 -35.41 19.35 9.16
N VAL A 61 -35.98 18.65 8.17
CA VAL A 61 -36.05 19.11 6.78
C VAL A 61 -37.23 20.05 6.63
#